data_AF-R4M2Q9-F1
#
_entry.id   AF-R4M2Q9-F1
#
_cell.length_a   1.000
_cell.length_b   1.000
_cell.length_c   1.000
_cell.angle_alpha   90.00
_cell.angle_beta   90.00
_cell.angle_gamma   90.00
#
_symmetry.space_group_name_H-M   'P 1'
#
loop_
_entity.id
_entity.type
_entity.pdbx_description
1 polymer ?
#
loop_
_entity_poly.entity_id
_entity_poly.type
_entity_poly.pdbx_seq_one_letter_code
_entity_poly.pdbx_strand_id
1 'polypeptide(L)'
;MVSWPGLGTRVTVRYRRPAGSMPPLTDAVGRLLAVDPTVRVQTKTGTIVEFSPVDVVALRVLTDAPVRTAAIRALNEGARRLARR
;
A
#
# COMPACT_ATOMS: atom_id res chain seq x y z
N MET A 1 -2.37 10.72 14.63
CA MET A 1 -3.19 9.51 14.84
C MET A 1 -3.74 9.11 13.48
N VAL A 2 -3.43 7.91 13.00
CA VAL A 2 -3.90 7.44 11.69
C VAL A 2 -5.37 7.02 11.85
N SER A 3 -6.26 7.53 10.99
CA SER A 3 -7.66 7.10 10.98
C SER A 3 -7.77 5.80 10.19
N TRP A 4 -8.04 4.70 10.87
CA TRP A 4 -8.20 3.39 10.24
C TRP A 4 -9.57 3.25 9.56
N PRO A 5 -9.64 2.72 8.32
CA PRO A 5 -10.90 2.35 7.71
C PRO A 5 -11.47 1.08 8.37
N GLY A 6 -12.73 0.76 8.05
CA GLY A 6 -13.34 -0.49 8.50
C GLY A 6 -12.53 -1.73 8.09
N LEU A 7 -12.56 -2.77 8.92
CA LEU A 7 -11.94 -4.06 8.60
C LEU A 7 -12.51 -4.62 7.29
N GLY A 8 -11.69 -5.36 6.54
CA GLY A 8 -11.98 -5.83 5.19
C GLY A 8 -11.68 -4.81 4.09
N THR A 9 -11.50 -3.53 4.43
CA THR A 9 -11.15 -2.49 3.45
C THR A 9 -9.77 -2.75 2.84
N ARG A 10 -9.66 -2.57 1.53
CA ARG A 10 -8.39 -2.66 0.83
C ARG A 10 -7.58 -1.39 1.06
N VAL A 11 -6.35 -1.54 1.54
CA VAL A 11 -5.47 -0.43 1.92
C VAL A 11 -4.06 -0.63 1.37
N THR A 12 -3.37 0.49 1.16
CA THR A 12 -1.91 0.57 1.08
C THR A 12 -1.43 1.23 2.37
N VAL A 13 -0.51 0.55 3.06
CA VAL A 13 0.10 1.05 4.30
C VAL A 13 1.61 1.14 4.11
N ARG A 14 2.18 2.32 4.32
CA ARG A 14 3.63 2.51 4.40
C ARG A 14 4.02 2.54 5.86
N TYR A 15 4.89 1.63 6.26
CA TYR A 15 5.33 1.48 7.65
C TYR A 15 6.85 1.41 7.75
N ARG A 16 7.36 1.73 8.94
CA ARG A 16 8.78 1.62 9.29
C ARG A 16 9.13 0.17 9.55
N ARG A 17 10.22 -0.28 8.93
CA ARG A 17 10.81 -1.59 9.24
C ARG A 17 11.66 -1.48 10.51
N PRO A 18 12.00 -2.61 11.15
CA PRO A 18 12.92 -2.63 12.28
C PRO A 18 14.22 -1.87 11.96
N ALA A 19 14.76 -1.19 12.98
CA ALA A 19 15.99 -0.42 12.86
C ALA A 19 17.11 -1.27 12.23
N GLY A 20 17.81 -0.70 11.25
CA GLY A 20 18.83 -1.41 10.46
C GLY A 20 18.31 -2.05 9.17
N SER A 21 17.00 -2.04 8.91
CA SER A 21 16.46 -2.48 7.62
C SER A 21 16.79 -1.48 6.50
N MET A 22 17.27 -1.99 5.37
CA MET A 22 17.40 -1.24 4.12
C MET A 22 16.50 -1.87 3.05
N PRO A 23 15.52 -1.13 2.49
CA PRO A 23 15.11 0.24 2.85
C PRO A 23 14.45 0.33 4.24
N PRO A 24 14.48 1.50 4.90
CA PRO A 24 13.92 1.71 6.24
C PRO A 24 12.39 1.74 6.25
N LEU A 25 11.77 2.02 5.11
CA LEU A 25 10.33 2.05 4.92
C LEU A 25 9.94 0.98 3.92
N THR A 26 8.78 0.38 4.13
CA THR A 26 8.19 -0.56 3.18
C THR A 26 6.68 -0.39 3.10
N ASP A 27 6.11 -0.93 2.03
CA ASP A 27 4.71 -0.75 1.66
C ASP A 27 4.01 -2.12 1.69
N ALA A 28 2.92 -2.22 2.44
CA ALA A 28 2.01 -3.36 2.45
C ALA A 28 0.72 -2.99 1.71
N VAL A 29 0.26 -3.88 0.82
CA VAL A 29 -0.98 -3.69 0.07
C VAL A 29 -1.87 -4.92 0.27
N GLY A 30 -3.08 -4.70 0.77
CA GLY A 30 -3.97 -5.81 1.11
C GLY A 30 -5.26 -5.39 1.78
N ARG A 31 -6.00 -6.35 2.30
CA ARG A 31 -7.19 -6.11 3.14
C ARG A 31 -6.78 -5.96 4.60
N LEU A 32 -7.32 -4.95 5.25
CA LEU A 32 -7.12 -4.71 6.67
C LEU A 32 -7.89 -5.76 7.49
N LEU A 33 -7.19 -6.54 8.31
CA LEU A 33 -7.81 -7.59 9.15
C LEU A 33 -7.94 -7.18 10.61
N ALA A 34 -6.97 -6.42 11.13
CA ALA A 34 -6.94 -5.92 12.50
C ALA A 34 -6.09 -4.65 12.57
N VAL A 35 -6.31 -3.83 13.61
CA VAL A 35 -5.57 -2.57 13.85
C VAL A 35 -5.00 -2.49 15.27
N ASP A 36 -5.61 -3.18 16.23
CA ASP A 36 -5.20 -3.23 17.63
C ASP A 36 -5.15 -4.69 18.12
N PRO A 37 -4.14 -5.09 18.91
CA PRO A 37 -2.96 -4.30 19.31
C PRO A 37 -1.90 -4.16 18.19
N THR A 38 -2.03 -4.95 17.14
CA THR A 38 -1.11 -4.98 15.98
C THR A 38 -1.92 -4.86 14.70
N VAL A 39 -1.40 -4.12 13.72
CA VAL A 39 -2.02 -4.00 12.42
C VAL A 39 -1.76 -5.26 11.61
N ARG A 40 -2.83 -5.84 11.05
CA ARG A 40 -2.76 -7.02 10.19
C ARG A 40 -3.28 -6.68 8.81
N VAL A 41 -2.47 -6.89 7.79
CA VAL A 41 -2.86 -6.69 6.38
C VAL A 41 -2.69 -8.00 5.63
N GLN A 42 -3.76 -8.54 5.07
CA GLN A 42 -3.71 -9.70 4.19
C GLN A 42 -3.50 -9.26 2.75
N THR A 43 -2.35 -9.62 2.19
CA THR A 43 -2.03 -9.34 0.78
C THR A 43 -2.91 -10.16 -0.16
N LYS A 44 -2.88 -9.83 -1.46
CA LYS A 44 -3.61 -10.59 -2.49
C LYS A 44 -3.19 -12.07 -2.54
N THR A 45 -1.96 -12.40 -2.16
CA THR A 45 -1.45 -13.78 -2.12
C THR A 45 -1.87 -14.55 -0.87
N GLY A 46 -2.64 -13.93 0.04
CA GLY A 46 -3.04 -14.54 1.31
C GLY A 46 -2.02 -14.38 2.43
N THR A 47 -0.85 -13.81 2.16
CA THR A 47 0.18 -13.54 3.18
C THR A 47 -0.30 -12.46 4.15
N ILE A 48 -0.12 -12.70 5.44
CA ILE A 48 -0.42 -11.71 6.47
C ILE A 48 0.85 -10.94 6.80
N VAL A 49 0.79 -9.61 6.68
CA VAL A 49 1.83 -8.70 7.12
C VAL A 49 1.39 -8.07 8.43
N GLU A 50 2.25 -8.15 9.44
CA GLU A 50 2.01 -7.61 10.78
C GLU A 50 3.02 -6.49 11.08
N PHE A 51 2.54 -5.37 11.62
CA PHE A 51 3.38 -4.25 12.04
C PHE A 51 2.70 -3.41 13.12
N SER A 52 3.49 -2.63 13.84
CA SER A 52 2.97 -1.74 14.88
C SER A 52 2.18 -0.59 14.28
N PRO A 53 1.01 -0.21 14.85
CA PRO A 53 0.27 0.97 14.41
C PRO A 53 1.07 2.27 14.57
N VAL A 54 2.06 2.31 15.48
CA VAL A 54 2.93 3.49 15.68
C VAL A 54 4.00 3.66 14.59
N ASP A 55 4.31 2.59 13.86
CA ASP A 55 5.30 2.60 12.78
C ASP A 55 4.70 3.03 11.44
N VAL A 56 3.38 3.23 11.39
CA VAL A 56 2.66 3.63 10.18
C VAL A 56 2.94 5.09 9.87
N VAL A 57 3.49 5.33 8.69
CA VAL A 57 3.85 6.68 8.22
C VAL A 57 2.82 7.21 7.22
N ALA A 58 2.20 6.32 6.44
CA ALA A 58 1.11 6.70 5.54
C ALA A 58 0.10 5.55 5.38
N LEU A 59 -1.17 5.92 5.25
CA LEU A 59 -2.28 5.01 4.99
C LEU A 59 -3.12 5.56 3.84
N ARG A 60 -3.48 4.71 2.89
CA ARG A 60 -4.38 5.04 1.79
C ARG A 60 -5.39 3.93 1.58
N VAL A 61 -6.67 4.28 1.52
CA VAL A 61 -7.73 3.36 1.10
C VAL A 61 -7.66 3.19 -0.41
N LEU A 62 -7.63 1.94 -0.86
CA LEU A 62 -7.73 1.60 -2.28
C LEU A 62 -9.19 1.29 -2.59
N THR A 63 -9.75 1.99 -3.55
CA THR A 63 -11.05 1.60 -4.12
C THR A 63 -10.89 0.32 -4.94
N ASP A 64 -11.98 -0.44 -5.07
CA ASP A 64 -11.97 -1.74 -5.76
C ASP A 64 -11.64 -1.61 -7.25
N ALA A 65 -11.75 -0.40 -7.82
CA ALA A 65 -11.46 -0.11 -9.21
C ALA A 65 -10.03 -0.58 -9.56
N PRO A 66 -9.88 -1.68 -10.32
CA PRO A 66 -8.57 -2.17 -10.69
C PRO A 66 -7.95 -1.12 -11.62
N VAL A 67 -6.78 -0.59 -11.26
CA VAL A 67 -5.92 0.09 -12.22
C VAL A 67 -5.46 -0.98 -13.21
N ARG A 68 -6.21 -1.13 -14.31
CA ARG A 68 -5.89 -2.09 -15.37
C ARG A 68 -4.53 -1.69 -15.93
N THR A 69 -3.60 -2.63 -16.00
CA THR A 69 -2.23 -2.46 -16.54
C THR A 69 -2.20 -1.72 -17.89
N ALA A 70 -3.25 -1.82 -18.70
CA ALA A 70 -3.43 -1.09 -19.94
C ALA A 70 -3.47 0.45 -19.77
N ALA A 71 -4.07 0.96 -18.68
CA ALA A 71 -4.16 2.40 -18.40
C ALA A 71 -2.79 3.00 -18.02
N ILE A 72 -1.93 2.21 -17.35
CA ILE A 72 -0.56 2.62 -17.01
C ILE A 72 0.32 2.70 -18.27
N ARG A 73 0.17 1.74 -19.21
CA ARG A 73 0.92 1.76 -20.47
C ARG A 73 0.51 2.93 -21.37
N ALA A 74 -0.79 3.19 -21.51
CA ALA A 74 -1.28 4.31 -22.31
C ALA A 74 -0.76 5.67 -21.79
N LEU A 75 -0.68 5.84 -20.46
CA LEU A 75 -0.13 7.05 -19.84
C LEU A 75 1.40 7.17 -20.08
N ASN A 76 2.16 6.08 -19.95
CA ASN A 76 3.61 6.10 -20.18
C ASN A 76 3.99 6.31 -21.67
N GLU A 77 3.17 5.81 -22.61
CA GLU A 77 3.37 6.01 -24.04
C GLU A 77 3.23 7.50 -24.44
N GLY A 78 2.27 8.21 -23.83
CA GLY A 78 2.06 9.64 -24.06
C GLY A 78 3.23 10.51 -23.61
N ALA A 79 3.84 10.19 -22.48
CA ALA A 79 5.02 10.91 -21.97
C ALA A 79 6.26 10.72 -22.87
N ARG A 80 6.45 9.52 -23.45
CA ARG A 80 7.56 9.25 -24.38
C ARG A 80 7.45 9.99 -25.72
N ARG A 81 6.24 10.34 -26.16
CA ARG A 81 6.02 11.06 -27.44
C ARG A 81 6.36 12.56 -27.36
N LEU A 82 6.32 13.15 -26.17
CA LEU A 82 6.64 14.57 -25.96
C LEU A 82 8.15 14.85 -25.83
N ALA A 83 8.98 13.82 -25.64
CA ALA A 83 10.43 13.95 -25.54
C ALA A 83 11.19 13.83 -26.88
N ARG A 84 10.47 13.81 -28.02
CA ARG A 84 11.04 13.68 -29.38
C ARG A 84 10.54 14.75 -30.35
N ARG A 85 10.22 15.95 -29.86
CA ARG A 85 9.86 17.09 -30.71
C ARG A 85 10.73 18.29 -30.39
#